data_AF-A0A432MG60-F1
#
_entry.id   AF-A0A432MG60-F1
#
_cell.length_a   1.000
_cell.length_b   1.000
_cell.length_c   1.000
_cell.angle_alpha   90.00
_cell.angle_beta   90.00
_cell.angle_gamma   90.00
#
_symmetry.space_group_name_H-M   'P 1'
#
loop_
_entity.id
_entity.type
_entity.pdbx_description
1 polymer ?
#
loop_
_entity_poly.entity_id
_entity_poly.type
_entity_poly.pdbx_seq_one_letter_code
_entity_poly.pdbx_strand_id
1 'polypeptide(L)'
;MAWYWMFLVYWLLMFVALYIISEVGQNYFYDEVTPLVGLKVGGSSLVLAAALTWMDPTIADLLTSEIWFLAMLAVAGFVLLCVVIRFHAPHALMLGPVTVVLVALMSAMAISSLEDAGRSVDRDRPIPPQQRTIRKSASRSIPPPVEEPAPGASAESNAAP
;
A
#
# COMPACT_ATOMS: atom_id res chain seq x y z
N MET A 1 -7.25 5.50 16.83
CA MET A 1 -5.82 5.11 16.80
C MET A 1 -5.28 5.10 15.37
N ALA A 2 -5.88 4.34 14.43
CA ALA A 2 -5.41 4.24 13.04
C ALA A 2 -5.27 5.59 12.32
N TRP A 3 -6.24 6.50 12.49
CA TRP A 3 -6.20 7.85 11.92
C TRP A 3 -4.93 8.66 12.24
N TYR A 4 -4.48 8.64 13.50
CA TYR A 4 -3.26 9.35 13.90
C TYR A 4 -2.02 8.74 13.24
N TRP A 5 -1.98 7.41 13.10
CA TRP A 5 -0.89 6.73 12.42
C TRP A 5 -0.87 7.03 10.93
N MET A 6 -2.03 7.04 10.26
CA MET A 6 -2.15 7.43 8.86
C MET A 6 -1.68 8.86 8.64
N PHE A 7 -2.12 9.80 9.48
CA PHE A 7 -1.65 11.18 9.44
C PHE A 7 -0.13 11.29 9.59
N LEU A 8 0.45 10.60 10.59
CA LEU A 8 1.89 10.63 10.82
C LEU A 8 2.67 10.04 9.64
N VAL A 9 2.17 8.98 9.01
CA VAL A 9 2.81 8.37 7.83
C VAL A 9 2.74 9.32 6.63
N TYR A 10 1.56 9.87 6.33
CA TYR A 10 1.41 10.86 5.25
C TYR A 10 2.30 12.07 5.48
N TRP A 11 2.33 12.59 6.71
CA TRP A 11 3.15 13.74 7.07
C TRP A 11 4.63 13.46 6.92
N LEU A 12 5.13 12.34 7.46
CA LEU A 12 6.54 11.99 7.37
C LEU A 12 6.98 11.80 5.91
N LEU A 13 6.20 11.07 5.10
CA LEU A 13 6.52 10.85 3.69
C LEU A 13 6.50 12.16 2.90
N MET A 14 5.49 13.00 3.08
CA MET A 14 5.43 14.33 2.44
C MET A 14 6.56 15.24 2.89
N PHE A 15 6.88 15.24 4.19
CA PHE A 15 7.97 16.04 4.74
C PHE A 15 9.31 15.62 4.14
N VAL A 16 9.62 14.32 4.15
CA VAL A 16 10.87 13.80 3.60
C VAL A 16 10.97 14.06 2.10
N ALA A 17 9.91 13.80 1.34
CA ALA A 17 9.91 14.05 -0.11
C ALA A 17 10.13 15.53 -0.43
N LEU A 18 9.32 16.42 0.17
CA LEU A 18 9.46 17.86 -0.05
C LEU A 18 10.80 18.40 0.44
N TYR A 19 11.33 17.86 1.54
CA TYR A 19 12.66 18.20 2.03
C TYR A 19 13.73 17.82 1.02
N ILE A 20 13.76 16.57 0.56
CA ILE A 20 14.72 16.09 -0.44
C ILE A 20 14.64 16.94 -1.71
N ILE A 21 13.44 17.21 -2.21
CA ILE A 21 13.28 18.00 -3.44
C ILE A 21 13.71 19.44 -3.23
N SER A 22 13.41 20.03 -2.08
CA SER A 22 13.85 21.39 -1.79
C SER A 22 15.36 21.47 -1.65
N GLU A 23 15.98 20.51 -0.96
CA GLU A 23 17.42 20.50 -0.69
C GLU A 23 18.21 20.14 -1.95
N VAL A 24 17.90 18.99 -2.56
CA VAL A 24 18.55 18.53 -3.80
C VAL A 24 18.21 19.47 -4.94
N GLY A 25 16.94 19.84 -5.11
CA GLY A 25 16.54 20.72 -6.20
C GLY A 25 17.15 22.11 -6.08
N GLN A 26 17.29 22.68 -4.87
CA GLN A 26 18.00 23.95 -4.72
C GLN A 26 19.47 23.77 -5.03
N ASN A 27 20.16 22.81 -4.41
CA ASN A 27 21.59 22.60 -4.61
C ASN A 27 21.99 22.28 -6.07
N TYR A 28 21.10 21.68 -6.87
CA TYR A 28 21.38 21.35 -8.29
C TYR A 28 20.96 22.44 -9.27
N PHE A 29 19.85 23.14 -9.02
CA PHE A 29 19.29 24.08 -10.00
C PHE A 29 19.55 25.55 -9.65
N TYR A 30 20.00 25.87 -8.43
CA TYR A 30 20.15 27.24 -7.94
C TYR A 30 21.38 27.39 -7.04
N ASP A 31 22.10 28.51 -7.18
CA ASP A 31 23.22 28.85 -6.30
C ASP A 31 22.77 29.61 -5.03
N GLU A 32 21.51 30.03 -4.96
CA GLU A 32 20.97 30.84 -3.87
C GLU A 32 20.18 30.00 -2.86
N VAL A 33 20.51 30.17 -1.58
CA VAL A 33 19.82 29.49 -0.48
C VAL A 33 18.46 30.15 -0.29
N THR A 34 17.38 29.38 -0.39
CA THR A 34 16.04 29.94 -0.18
C THR A 34 15.81 30.19 1.32
N PRO A 35 15.39 31.39 1.73
CA PRO A 35 15.17 31.66 3.14
C PRO A 35 14.01 30.83 3.70
N LEU A 36 14.20 30.30 4.91
CA LEU A 36 13.17 29.59 5.68
C LEU A 36 12.61 28.34 4.99
N VAL A 37 13.43 27.62 4.20
CA VAL A 37 13.00 26.39 3.51
C VAL A 37 12.42 25.36 4.46
N GLY A 38 13.06 25.11 5.59
CA GLY A 38 12.55 24.14 6.57
C GLY A 38 11.15 24.47 7.07
N LEU A 39 10.85 25.75 7.32
CA LEU A 39 9.52 26.20 7.75
C LEU A 39 8.49 26.05 6.63
N LYS A 40 8.87 26.42 5.41
CA LYS A 40 8.02 26.29 4.21
C LYS A 40 7.66 24.83 3.96
N VAL A 41 8.66 23.95 3.92
CA VAL A 41 8.53 22.51 3.72
C VAL A 41 7.70 21.89 4.85
N GLY A 42 8.00 22.22 6.10
CA GLY A 42 7.26 21.75 7.26
C GLY A 42 5.78 22.16 7.22
N GLY A 43 5.50 23.43 6.92
CA GLY A 43 4.13 23.93 6.79
C GLY A 43 3.38 23.29 5.64
N SER A 44 4.00 23.22 4.44
CA SER A 44 3.37 22.62 3.27
C SER A 44 3.08 21.14 3.43
N SER A 45 4.03 20.38 3.98
CA SER A 45 3.87 18.94 4.19
C SER A 45 2.76 18.64 5.19
N LEU A 46 2.63 19.46 6.25
CA LEU A 46 1.61 19.29 7.26
C LEU A 46 0.19 19.56 6.71
N VAL A 47 0.04 20.61 5.90
CA VAL A 47 -1.24 20.92 5.22
C VAL A 47 -1.62 19.82 4.22
N LEU A 48 -0.67 19.37 3.38
CA LEU A 48 -0.93 18.28 2.43
C LEU A 48 -1.28 16.97 3.14
N ALA A 49 -0.56 16.64 4.21
CA ALA A 49 -0.81 15.44 4.98
C ALA A 49 -2.19 15.47 5.65
N ALA A 50 -2.59 16.62 6.20
CA ALA A 50 -3.93 16.78 6.76
C ALA A 50 -5.02 16.57 5.69
N ALA A 51 -4.82 17.12 4.49
CA ALA A 51 -5.74 16.93 3.37
C ALA A 51 -5.81 15.45 2.94
N LEU A 52 -4.68 14.79 2.76
CA LEU A 52 -4.65 13.37 2.38
C LEU A 52 -5.23 12.46 3.45
N THR A 53 -5.01 12.77 4.73
CA THR A 53 -5.61 12.00 5.83
C THR A 53 -7.13 12.16 5.84
N TRP A 54 -7.65 13.35 5.54
CA TRP A 54 -9.09 13.55 5.43
C TRP A 54 -9.68 12.72 4.30
N MET A 55 -9.06 12.80 3.14
CA MET A 55 -9.61 12.21 1.91
C MET A 55 -9.42 10.70 1.83
N ASP A 56 -8.39 10.17 2.52
CA ASP A 56 -8.04 8.75 2.59
C ASP A 56 -8.00 8.04 1.23
N PRO A 57 -7.18 8.52 0.27
CA PRO A 57 -7.21 7.99 -1.08
C PRO A 57 -6.50 6.62 -1.18
N THR A 58 -7.22 5.61 -1.69
CA THR A 58 -6.66 4.28 -1.99
C THR A 58 -5.88 4.28 -3.32
N ILE A 59 -4.86 3.42 -3.47
CA ILE A 59 -4.09 3.27 -4.73
C ILE A 59 -5.01 2.95 -5.91
N ALA A 60 -5.94 2.01 -5.70
CA ALA A 60 -6.84 1.56 -6.75
C ALA A 60 -7.71 2.72 -7.27
N ASP A 61 -8.19 3.57 -6.36
CA ASP A 61 -9.05 4.69 -6.69
C ASP A 61 -8.27 5.79 -7.41
N LEU A 62 -7.08 6.14 -6.91
CA LEU A 62 -6.22 7.18 -7.50
C LEU A 62 -5.81 6.91 -8.95
N LEU A 63 -5.59 5.64 -9.31
CA LEU A 63 -5.13 5.26 -10.66
C LEU A 63 -6.26 4.93 -11.63
N THR A 64 -7.48 4.70 -11.14
CA THR A 64 -8.60 4.24 -11.99
C THR A 64 -9.77 5.21 -12.00
N SER A 65 -10.52 5.30 -10.91
CA SER A 65 -11.77 6.05 -10.80
C SER A 65 -11.56 7.54 -10.54
N GLU A 66 -10.47 7.91 -9.88
CA GLU A 66 -10.19 9.28 -9.41
C GLU A 66 -8.95 9.89 -10.05
N ILE A 67 -8.68 9.58 -11.32
CA ILE A 67 -7.52 10.13 -12.03
C ILE A 67 -7.53 11.66 -12.09
N TRP A 68 -8.72 12.28 -12.09
CA TRP A 68 -8.88 13.73 -11.98
C TRP A 68 -8.37 14.29 -10.66
N PHE A 69 -8.55 13.55 -9.57
CA PHE A 69 -8.03 13.93 -8.26
C PHE A 69 -6.51 13.87 -8.24
N LEU A 70 -5.91 12.81 -8.81
CA LEU A 70 -4.46 12.72 -8.98
C LEU A 70 -3.91 13.88 -9.82
N ALA A 71 -4.59 14.25 -10.91
CA ALA A 71 -4.23 15.40 -11.73
C ALA A 71 -4.33 16.72 -10.94
N MET A 72 -5.39 16.91 -10.15
CA MET A 72 -5.54 18.08 -9.29
C MET A 72 -4.42 18.15 -8.24
N LEU A 73 -4.06 17.01 -7.65
CA LEU A 73 -2.97 16.92 -6.68
C LEU A 73 -1.63 17.24 -7.34
N ALA A 74 -1.39 16.80 -8.59
CA ALA A 74 -0.20 17.14 -9.37
C ALA A 74 -0.12 18.65 -9.66
N VAL A 75 -1.23 19.29 -10.01
CA VAL A 75 -1.33 20.74 -10.16
C VAL A 75 -1.09 21.45 -8.83
N ALA A 76 -1.65 20.95 -7.73
CA ALA A 76 -1.41 21.49 -6.40
C ALA A 76 0.08 21.38 -6.01
N GLY A 77 0.73 20.25 -6.30
CA GLY A 77 2.17 20.07 -6.11
C GLY A 77 3.01 21.04 -6.94
N PHE A 78 2.63 21.28 -8.20
CA PHE A 78 3.24 22.31 -9.04
C PHE A 78 3.12 23.70 -8.41
N VAL A 79 1.90 24.11 -8.03
CA VAL A 79 1.65 25.41 -7.39
C VAL A 79 2.43 25.54 -6.08
N LEU A 80 2.49 24.47 -5.28
CA LEU A 80 3.23 24.43 -4.03
C LEU A 80 4.73 24.68 -4.26
N LEU A 81 5.36 23.94 -5.17
CA LEU A 81 6.77 24.11 -5.48
C LEU A 81 7.07 25.49 -6.08
N CYS A 82 6.19 25.98 -6.96
CA CYS A 82 6.37 27.26 -7.64
C CYS A 82 6.16 28.46 -6.69
N VAL A 83 5.12 28.44 -5.85
CA VAL A 83 4.72 29.60 -5.03
C VAL A 83 5.39 29.57 -3.64
N VAL A 84 5.35 28.41 -2.97
CA VAL A 84 5.83 28.29 -1.58
C VAL A 84 7.35 28.15 -1.57
N ILE A 85 7.87 27.17 -2.32
CA ILE A 85 9.30 26.88 -2.37
C ILE A 85 10.04 27.83 -3.35
N ARG A 86 9.32 28.51 -4.24
CA ARG A 86 9.87 29.47 -5.22
C ARG A 86 10.76 28.84 -6.29
N PHE A 87 10.47 27.58 -6.66
CA PHE A 87 11.05 27.01 -7.87
C PHE A 87 10.58 27.77 -9.12
N HIS A 88 11.43 27.85 -10.14
CA HIS A 88 11.02 28.36 -11.44
C HIS A 88 10.00 27.40 -12.07
N ALA A 89 9.04 27.96 -12.80
CA ALA A 89 7.96 27.22 -13.44
C ALA A 89 8.39 25.91 -14.16
N PRO A 90 9.46 25.87 -15.00
CA PRO A 90 9.84 24.64 -15.69
C PRO A 90 10.30 23.52 -14.74
N HIS A 91 11.06 23.85 -13.69
CA HIS A 91 11.52 22.86 -12.70
C HIS A 91 10.35 22.40 -11.83
N ALA A 92 9.49 23.31 -11.41
CA ALA A 92 8.28 22.97 -10.64
C ALA A 92 7.33 22.08 -11.44
N LEU A 93 7.22 22.30 -12.76
CA LEU A 93 6.36 21.50 -13.65
C LEU A 93 6.87 20.06 -13.80
N MET A 94 8.19 19.88 -13.85
CA MET A 94 8.82 18.56 -13.90
C MET A 94 8.73 17.86 -12.54
N LEU A 95 9.14 18.53 -11.47
CA LEU A 95 9.29 17.93 -10.15
C LEU A 95 7.95 17.74 -9.44
N GLY A 96 7.03 18.69 -9.54
CA GLY A 96 5.77 18.70 -8.79
C GLY A 96 4.91 17.45 -9.04
N PRO A 97 4.47 17.20 -10.28
CA PRO A 97 3.68 16.03 -10.63
C PRO A 97 4.38 14.71 -10.28
N VAL A 98 5.67 14.58 -10.59
CA VAL A 98 6.46 13.37 -10.30
C VAL A 98 6.48 13.08 -8.81
N THR A 99 6.71 14.11 -8.00
CA THR A 99 6.73 14.02 -6.54
C THR A 99 5.38 13.57 -6.00
N VAL A 100 4.32 14.23 -6.44
CA VAL A 100 2.97 13.95 -5.97
C VAL A 100 2.59 12.51 -6.27
N VAL A 101 2.85 12.03 -7.48
CA VAL A 101 2.56 10.66 -7.88
C VAL A 101 3.36 9.67 -7.04
N LEU A 102 4.67 9.89 -6.88
CA LEU A 102 5.53 9.04 -6.06
C LEU A 102 5.04 8.97 -4.61
N VAL A 103 4.77 10.12 -3.98
CA VAL A 103 4.34 10.17 -2.59
C VAL A 103 2.96 9.56 -2.43
N ALA A 104 2.02 9.82 -3.36
CA ALA A 104 0.69 9.23 -3.31
C ALA A 104 0.77 7.69 -3.36
N LEU A 105 1.56 7.12 -4.29
CA LEU A 105 1.76 5.68 -4.40
C LEU A 105 2.42 5.09 -3.15
N MET A 106 3.51 5.69 -2.68
CA MET A 106 4.22 5.21 -1.49
C MET A 106 3.35 5.27 -0.23
N SER A 107 2.61 6.36 -0.06
CA SER A 107 1.76 6.56 1.12
C SER A 107 0.61 5.57 1.16
N ALA A 108 -0.06 5.36 0.02
CA ALA A 108 -1.17 4.43 -0.05
C ALA A 108 -0.71 2.96 0.10
N MET A 109 0.51 2.61 -0.32
CA MET A 109 1.11 1.30 -0.01
C MET A 109 1.41 1.16 1.49
N ALA A 110 2.01 2.19 2.10
CA ALA A 110 2.35 2.17 3.52
C ALA A 110 1.10 2.00 4.40
N ILE A 111 0.01 2.68 4.04
CA ILE A 111 -1.27 2.59 4.75
C ILE A 111 -1.94 1.23 4.56
N SER A 112 -1.98 0.72 3.32
CA SER A 112 -2.52 -0.62 3.05
C SER A 112 -1.81 -1.68 3.90
N SER A 113 -0.48 -1.57 4.04
CA SER A 113 0.31 -2.45 4.90
C SER A 113 -0.04 -2.33 6.40
N LEU A 114 -0.37 -1.13 6.87
CA LEU A 114 -0.80 -0.88 8.26
C LEU A 114 -2.18 -1.48 8.55
N GLU A 115 -3.10 -1.39 7.58
CA GLU A 115 -4.43 -2.00 7.69
C GLU A 115 -4.37 -3.52 7.72
N ASP A 116 -3.57 -4.13 6.84
CA ASP A 116 -3.43 -5.58 6.77
C ASP A 116 -2.75 -6.16 8.01
N ALA A 117 -1.83 -5.42 8.63
CA ALA A 117 -1.26 -5.79 9.93
C ALA A 117 -2.34 -5.85 11.03
N GLY A 118 -3.29 -4.92 11.05
CA GLY A 118 -4.40 -4.91 11.99
C GLY A 118 -5.35 -6.10 11.81
N ARG A 119 -5.67 -6.45 10.55
CA ARG A 119 -6.54 -7.59 10.22
C ARG A 119 -5.92 -8.94 10.60
N SER A 120 -4.60 -9.06 10.46
CA SER A 120 -3.86 -10.29 10.79
C SER A 120 -3.91 -10.60 12.29
N VAL A 121 -3.79 -9.57 13.13
CA VAL A 121 -3.90 -9.71 14.59
C VAL A 121 -5.29 -10.17 15.03
N ASP A 122 -6.36 -9.73 14.36
CA ASP A 122 -7.73 -10.12 14.70
C ASP A 122 -8.06 -11.55 14.23
N ARG A 123 -7.43 -12.00 13.14
CA ARG A 123 -7.56 -13.37 12.61
C ARG A 123 -6.93 -14.43 13.52
N ASP A 124 -5.83 -14.07 14.19
CA ASP A 124 -5.09 -14.96 15.09
C ASP A 124 -5.65 -14.95 16.53
N ARG A 125 -6.72 -14.19 16.80
CA ARG A 125 -7.37 -14.24 18.11
C ARG A 125 -8.04 -15.60 18.33
N PRO A 126 -7.78 -16.26 19.48
CA PRO A 126 -8.46 -17.50 19.82
C PRO A 126 -9.97 -17.27 19.85
N ILE A 127 -10.69 -17.95 18.94
CA ILE A 127 -12.16 -17.88 18.90
C ILE A 127 -12.69 -18.37 20.25
N PRO A 128 -13.46 -17.56 20.99
CA PRO A 128 -14.00 -18.00 22.27
C PRO A 128 -14.88 -19.25 22.06
N PRO A 129 -14.81 -20.23 22.99
CA PRO A 129 -15.43 -21.55 22.80
C PRO A 129 -16.94 -21.50 22.56
N GLN A 130 -17.60 -20.40 22.95
CA GLN A 130 -19.03 -20.15 22.80
C GLN A 130 -19.45 -19.79 21.34
N GLN A 131 -18.52 -19.29 20.52
CA GLN A 131 -18.75 -18.98 19.09
C GLN A 131 -18.27 -20.08 18.15
N ARG A 132 -17.76 -21.19 18.69
CA ARG A 132 -17.34 -22.37 17.93
C ARG A 132 -18.58 -23.19 17.52
N THR A 133 -19.46 -22.62 16.70
CA THR A 133 -20.41 -23.43 15.92
C THR A 133 -19.61 -24.20 14.90
N ILE A 134 -19.18 -25.39 15.30
CA ILE A 134 -18.46 -26.35 14.46
C ILE A 134 -19.39 -26.67 13.27
N ARG A 135 -19.17 -26.01 12.12
CA ARG A 135 -19.75 -26.46 10.86
C ARG A 135 -19.00 -27.71 10.44
N LYS A 136 -19.40 -28.86 11.00
CA LYS A 136 -19.01 -30.20 10.55
C LYS A 136 -19.61 -30.40 9.15
N SER A 137 -18.94 -29.91 8.11
CA SER A 137 -19.34 -30.24 6.75
C SER A 137 -18.14 -30.15 5.83
N ALA A 138 -17.87 -31.28 5.16
CA ALA A 138 -16.88 -31.52 4.10
C ALA A 138 -15.55 -32.19 4.49
N SER A 139 -15.55 -33.12 5.46
CA SER A 139 -14.65 -34.28 5.34
C SER A 139 -15.30 -35.29 4.39
N ARG A 140 -15.03 -35.15 3.09
CA ARG A 140 -15.33 -36.18 2.08
C ARG A 140 -14.43 -37.38 2.41
N SER A 141 -15.00 -38.43 2.99
CA SER A 141 -14.32 -39.71 3.15
C SER A 141 -14.04 -40.25 1.74
N ILE A 142 -12.77 -40.29 1.35
CA ILE A 142 -12.32 -41.04 0.18
C ILE A 142 -12.47 -42.52 0.57
N PRO A 143 -13.32 -43.32 -0.10
CA PRO A 143 -13.35 -44.76 0.16
C PRO A 143 -12.01 -45.38 -0.28
N PRO A 144 -11.47 -46.36 0.46
CA PRO A 144 -10.22 -47.02 0.08
C PRO A 144 -10.40 -47.77 -1.25
N PRO A 145 -9.35 -47.89 -2.08
CA PRO A 145 -9.40 -48.69 -3.31
C PRO A 145 -9.71 -50.14 -2.95
N VAL A 146 -10.69 -50.73 -3.64
CA VAL A 146 -10.90 -52.18 -3.64
C VAL A 146 -9.76 -52.78 -4.45
N GLU A 147 -8.93 -53.62 -3.81
CA GLU A 147 -7.98 -54.48 -4.51
C GLU A 147 -8.77 -55.45 -5.39
N GLU A 148 -8.69 -55.25 -6.70
CA GLU A 148 -9.16 -56.17 -7.71
C GLU A 148 -8.11 -57.29 -7.86
N PRO A 149 -8.45 -58.57 -7.60
CA PRO A 149 -7.49 -59.66 -7.74
C PRO A 149 -7.26 -59.95 -9.23
N ALA A 150 -6.05 -59.71 -9.71
CA ALA A 150 -5.66 -60.06 -11.08
C ALA A 150 -5.60 -61.60 -11.26
N PRO A 151 -6.17 -62.15 -12.34
CA PRO A 151 -6.31 -63.58 -12.57
C PRO A 151 -5.02 -64.16 -13.15
N GLY A 152 -4.35 -65.03 -12.39
CA GLY A 152 -3.09 -65.61 -12.84
C GLY A 152 -2.51 -66.67 -11.91
N ALA A 153 -3.33 -67.60 -11.43
CA ALA A 153 -2.83 -68.78 -10.72
C ALA A 153 -3.79 -69.96 -10.92
N SER A 154 -3.70 -70.60 -12.09
CA SER A 154 -4.31 -71.91 -12.35
C SER A 154 -3.52 -72.63 -13.44
N ALA A 155 -2.40 -73.26 -13.07
CA ALA A 155 -1.80 -74.36 -13.83
C ALA A 155 -0.74 -75.09 -12.98
N GLU A 156 -1.16 -76.08 -12.19
CA GLU A 156 -0.48 -77.37 -11.98
C GLU A 156 -1.30 -78.18 -10.96
N SER A 157 -2.19 -79.06 -11.44
CA SER A 157 -1.89 -80.46 -11.76
C SER A 157 -1.66 -81.30 -10.50
N ASN A 158 -2.76 -81.69 -9.86
CA ASN A 158 -2.81 -82.79 -8.91
C ASN A 158 -3.58 -83.94 -9.58
N ALA A 159 -2.84 -84.88 -10.16
CA ALA A 159 -3.38 -86.14 -10.69
C ALA A 159 -2.68 -87.28 -9.97
N ALA A 160 -3.34 -87.82 -8.94
CA ALA A 160 -3.08 -89.13 -8.36
C ALA A 160 -4.15 -90.11 -8.86
N PRO A 161 -3.85 -91.40 -8.88
CA PRO A 161 -4.62 -92.29 -8.02
C PRO A 161 -3.78 -92.96 -6.93
#